data_AF-A0A1Q7YBM6-F1
#
_entry.id   AF-A0A1Q7YBM6-F1
#
_cell.length_a   1.000
_cell.length_b   1.000
_cell.length_c   1.000
_cell.angle_alpha   90.00
_cell.angle_beta   90.00
_cell.angle_gamma   90.00
#
_symmetry.space_group_name_H-M   'P 1'
#
loop_
_entity.id
_entity.type
_entity.pdbx_description
1 polymer ?
#
loop_
_entity_poly.entity_id
_entity_poly.type
_entity_poly.pdbx_seq_one_letter_code
_entity_poly.pdbx_strand_id
1 'polypeptide(L)'
;MLAALNIRWKKLRHDLAGDELHDELIAFINDRLRLKEPISSLRSLSDAQLGRSLDALRDLEAQPALPNSQGVNGQSAEIIHLASAAQVHTINTLLDYLRWSDPARENFIEQRFKRKSPSMLSPKQAHALIMILLNVATARWVKETRGASRVSRLLIREEIPHLKAMLGIDRKEASE
;
A
#
# COMPACT_ATOMS: atom_id res chain seq x y z
N MET A 1 0.96 -9.55 30.83
CA MET A 1 0.33 -8.28 30.41
C MET A 1 1.28 -7.41 29.58
N LEU A 2 2.56 -7.30 29.94
CA LEU A 2 3.56 -6.48 29.23
C LEU A 2 3.72 -6.81 27.72
N ALA A 3 3.72 -8.10 27.35
CA ALA A 3 3.77 -8.50 25.94
C ALA A 3 2.55 -8.03 25.13
N ALA A 4 1.35 -8.07 25.72
CA ALA A 4 0.13 -7.60 25.08
C ALA A 4 0.16 -6.08 24.85
N LEU A 5 0.75 -5.35 25.80
CA LEU A 5 0.94 -3.90 25.74
C LEU A 5 1.90 -3.53 24.59
N ASN A 6 3.05 -4.20 24.49
CA ASN A 6 4.01 -4.01 23.39
C ASN A 6 3.40 -4.34 22.01
N ILE A 7 2.64 -5.44 21.91
CA ILE A 7 1.99 -5.85 20.66
C ILE A 7 0.96 -4.81 20.23
N ARG A 8 0.14 -4.29 21.17
CA ARG A 8 -0.87 -3.26 20.88
C ARG A 8 -0.22 -1.94 20.50
N TRP A 9 0.79 -1.50 21.23
CA TRP A 9 1.48 -0.26 20.92
C TRP A 9 2.15 -0.30 19.54
N LYS A 10 2.80 -1.41 19.19
CA LYS A 10 3.39 -1.61 17.86
C LYS A 10 2.35 -1.54 16.73
N LYS A 11 1.11 -1.97 16.99
CA LYS A 11 0.02 -1.85 16.02
C LYS A 11 -0.45 -0.40 15.86
N LEU A 12 -0.43 0.38 16.94
CA LEU A 12 -0.90 1.75 16.97
C LEU A 12 0.14 2.72 16.40
N ARG A 13 1.43 2.50 16.70
CA ARG A 13 2.57 3.29 16.23
C ARG A 13 3.46 2.50 15.27
N HIS A 14 2.90 2.14 14.12
CA HIS A 14 3.63 1.43 13.04
C HIS A 14 4.66 2.33 12.32
N ASP A 15 4.60 3.65 12.57
CA ASP A 15 5.52 4.69 12.13
C ASP A 15 6.87 4.64 12.85
N LEU A 16 6.93 4.01 14.03
CA LEU A 16 8.14 3.93 14.86
C LEU A 16 8.78 2.54 14.80
N ALA A 17 10.11 2.48 14.95
CA ALA A 17 10.87 1.24 14.96
C ALA A 17 11.95 1.21 16.05
N GLY A 18 12.29 0.00 16.51
CA GLY A 18 13.39 -0.20 17.46
C GLY A 18 13.16 0.47 18.82
N ASP A 19 14.18 1.17 19.30
CA ASP A 19 14.20 1.79 20.64
C ASP A 19 13.24 2.98 20.74
N GLU A 20 12.99 3.70 19.64
CA GLU A 20 12.04 4.82 19.59
C GLU A 20 10.61 4.38 19.92
N LEU A 21 10.23 3.17 19.48
CA LEU A 21 8.91 2.59 19.79
C LEU A 21 8.76 2.31 21.29
N HIS A 22 9.85 1.90 21.95
CA HIS A 22 9.87 1.60 23.37
C HIS A 22 9.87 2.87 24.22
N ASP A 23 10.63 3.89 23.82
CA ASP A 23 10.69 5.16 24.54
C ASP A 23 9.37 5.92 24.46
N GLU A 24 8.73 5.94 23.28
CA GLU A 24 7.39 6.53 23.10
C GLU A 24 6.31 5.79 23.90
N LEU A 25 6.45 4.48 24.06
CA LEU A 25 5.54 3.70 24.91
C LEU A 25 5.69 4.07 26.38
N ILE A 26 6.92 4.24 26.85
CA ILE A 26 7.21 4.67 28.22
C ILE A 26 6.67 6.09 28.45
N ALA A 27 6.91 7.00 27.51
CA ALA A 27 6.41 8.37 27.57
C ALA A 27 4.87 8.40 27.64
N PHE A 28 4.20 7.61 26.78
CA PHE A 28 2.74 7.49 26.77
C PHE A 28 2.19 6.97 28.12
N ILE A 29 2.82 5.94 28.69
CA ILE A 29 2.37 5.38 29.96
C ILE A 29 2.58 6.37 31.11
N ASN A 30 3.71 7.09 31.13
CA ASN A 30 3.98 8.12 32.13
C ASN A 30 2.94 9.25 32.08
N ASP A 31 2.61 9.72 30.88
CA ASP A 31 1.57 10.75 30.68
C ASP A 31 0.19 10.27 31.17
N ARG A 32 -0.20 9.04 30.80
CA ARG A 32 -1.54 8.51 31.12
C ARG A 32 -1.73 8.08 32.55
N LEU A 33 -0.71 7.46 33.15
CA LEU A 33 -0.80 7.01 34.54
C LEU A 33 -0.52 8.14 35.55
N ARG A 34 0.00 9.30 35.10
CA ARG A 34 0.38 10.45 35.94
C ARG A 34 1.10 10.00 37.22
N LEU A 35 2.08 9.11 37.06
CA LEU A 35 2.81 8.56 38.18
C LEU A 35 3.61 9.67 38.86
N LYS A 36 3.70 9.64 40.20
CA LYS A 36 4.52 10.60 40.96
C LYS A 36 5.99 10.58 40.54
N GLU A 37 6.47 9.41 40.11
CA GLU A 37 7.80 9.23 39.55
C GLU A 37 7.66 8.58 38.17
N PRO A 38 8.32 9.15 37.14
CA PRO A 38 8.28 8.59 35.80
C PRO A 38 9.01 7.25 35.78
N ILE A 39 8.40 6.25 35.15
CA ILE A 39 9.05 4.98 34.91
C ILE A 39 10.04 5.10 33.76
N SER A 40 11.20 4.46 33.90
CA SER A 40 12.21 4.30 32.84
C SER A 40 12.17 2.91 32.19
N SER A 41 11.36 1.99 32.74
CA SER A 41 11.23 0.64 32.23
C SER A 41 9.81 0.12 32.42
N LEU A 42 9.29 -0.57 31.41
CA LEU A 42 7.98 -1.22 31.49
C LEU A 42 7.95 -2.36 32.53
N ARG A 43 9.11 -2.92 32.89
CA ARG A 43 9.23 -4.00 33.87
C ARG A 43 9.03 -3.55 35.32
N SER A 44 9.12 -2.26 35.60
CA SER A 44 8.88 -1.72 36.95
C SER A 44 7.40 -1.47 37.25
N LEU A 45 6.50 -1.69 36.27
CA LEU A 45 5.07 -1.54 36.45
C LEU A 45 4.48 -2.74 37.19
N SER A 46 3.68 -2.46 38.23
CA SER A 46 2.82 -3.45 38.87
C SER A 46 1.71 -3.92 37.93
N ASP A 47 1.14 -5.09 38.18
CA ASP A 47 0.03 -5.63 37.38
C ASP A 47 -1.18 -4.69 37.33
N ALA A 48 -1.46 -3.96 38.41
CA ALA A 48 -2.52 -2.95 38.44
C ALA A 48 -2.20 -1.71 37.59
N GLN A 49 -0.92 -1.36 37.43
CA GLN A 49 -0.51 -0.30 36.49
C GLN A 49 -0.53 -0.81 35.04
N LEU A 50 -0.08 -2.04 34.79
CA LEU A 50 -0.17 -2.66 33.46
C LEU A 50 -1.62 -2.80 32.97
N GLY A 51 -2.56 -3.14 33.87
CA GLY A 51 -4.00 -3.16 33.57
C GLY A 51 -4.51 -1.79 33.15
N ARG A 52 -4.23 -0.75 33.94
CA ARG A 52 -4.62 0.64 33.62
C ARG A 52 -4.00 1.16 32.32
N SER A 53 -2.75 0.79 32.03
CA SER A 53 -2.13 1.14 30.75
C SER A 53 -2.78 0.43 29.57
N LEU A 54 -3.21 -0.83 29.73
CA LEU A 54 -3.94 -1.55 28.70
C LEU A 54 -5.34 -0.97 28.47
N ASP A 55 -6.01 -0.52 29.53
CA ASP A 55 -7.30 0.15 29.41
C ASP A 55 -7.15 1.53 28.76
N ALA A 56 -6.11 2.30 29.10
CA ALA A 56 -5.80 3.55 28.41
C ALA A 56 -5.48 3.36 26.91
N LEU A 57 -4.84 2.25 26.55
CA LEU A 57 -4.65 1.88 25.13
C LEU A 57 -5.97 1.51 24.45
N ARG A 58 -6.88 0.83 25.15
CA ARG A 58 -8.22 0.52 24.62
C ARG A 58 -9.06 1.78 24.44
N ASP A 59 -8.97 2.73 25.35
CA ASP A 59 -9.66 4.02 25.24
C ASP A 59 -9.10 4.83 24.06
N LEU A 60 -7.79 4.74 23.81
CA LEU A 60 -7.15 5.33 22.63
C LEU A 60 -7.60 4.67 21.33
N GLU A 61 -7.78 3.34 21.32
CA GLU A 61 -8.34 2.58 20.20
C GLU A 61 -9.84 2.87 19.98
N ALA A 62 -10.58 3.20 21.04
CA ALA A 62 -12.04 3.34 21.03
C ALA A 62 -12.53 4.79 20.78
N GLN A 63 -11.66 5.80 20.77
CA GLN A 63 -12.07 7.16 20.41
C GLN A 63 -12.51 7.20 18.93
N PRO A 64 -13.75 7.63 18.63
CA PRO A 64 -14.18 7.81 17.25
C PRO A 64 -13.33 8.92 16.63
N ALA A 65 -12.57 8.56 15.59
CA ALA A 65 -11.78 9.51 14.85
C ALA A 65 -12.69 10.66 14.35
N LEU A 66 -12.39 11.89 14.79
CA LEU A 66 -12.87 13.09 14.11
C LEU A 66 -12.54 12.95 12.61
N PRO A 67 -13.39 13.50 11.71
CA PRO A 67 -13.30 13.25 10.27
C PRO A 67 -12.07 13.85 9.56
N ASN A 68 -10.97 14.11 10.27
CA ASN A 68 -9.71 14.56 9.68
C ASN A 68 -8.44 14.02 10.34
N SER A 69 -8.54 13.01 11.21
CA SER A 69 -7.36 12.38 11.81
C SER A 69 -7.28 10.93 11.36
N GLN A 70 -6.41 10.70 10.37
CA GLN A 70 -6.09 9.37 9.86
C GLN A 70 -5.63 8.46 10.99
N GLY A 71 -6.41 7.42 11.28
CA GLY A 71 -6.05 6.41 12.25
C GLY A 71 -7.24 5.55 12.62
N VAL A 72 -7.73 4.73 11.68
CA VAL A 72 -8.73 3.69 11.99
C VAL A 72 -8.20 2.34 11.55
N ASN A 73 -7.96 1.49 12.55
CA ASN A 73 -7.91 0.06 12.36
C ASN A 73 -9.02 -0.53 13.24
N GLY A 74 -10.24 -0.40 12.74
CA GLY A 74 -11.43 -1.05 13.28
C GLY A 74 -12.27 -1.38 12.06
N GLN A 75 -12.36 -2.67 11.74
CA GLN A 75 -13.22 -3.32 10.74
C GLN A 75 -14.20 -2.37 10.03
N SER A 76 -13.67 -1.51 9.17
CA SER A 76 -14.37 -1.16 7.97
C SER A 76 -14.62 -2.51 7.31
N ALA A 77 -15.79 -2.72 6.73
CA ALA A 77 -15.75 -3.40 5.44
C ALA A 77 -14.69 -2.60 4.67
N GLU A 78 -13.44 -3.07 4.66
CA GLU A 78 -12.38 -2.49 3.87
C GLU A 78 -13.00 -2.65 2.50
N ILE A 79 -13.58 -1.57 1.98
CA ILE A 79 -13.93 -1.50 0.58
C ILE A 79 -12.54 -1.59 -0.01
N ILE A 80 -12.09 -2.82 -0.26
CA ILE A 80 -10.89 -3.11 -1.01
C ILE A 80 -11.25 -2.47 -2.32
N HIS A 81 -10.80 -1.22 -2.49
CA HIS A 81 -11.02 -0.50 -3.72
C HIS A 81 -10.29 -1.35 -4.74
N LEU A 82 -11.04 -2.15 -5.48
CA LEU A 82 -10.47 -2.91 -6.56
C LEU A 82 -10.02 -1.93 -7.64
N ALA A 83 -9.16 -2.40 -8.52
CA ALA A 83 -8.70 -1.64 -9.66
C ALA A 83 -9.90 -0.99 -10.36
N SER A 84 -9.82 0.32 -10.62
CA SER A 84 -10.93 1.01 -11.28
C SER A 84 -11.15 0.43 -12.67
N ALA A 85 -12.36 0.60 -13.23
CA ALA A 85 -12.65 0.15 -14.60
C ALA A 85 -11.63 0.70 -15.61
N ALA A 86 -11.19 1.95 -15.44
CA ALA A 86 -10.15 2.56 -16.26
C ALA A 86 -8.78 1.86 -16.11
N GLN A 87 -8.40 1.46 -14.89
CA GLN A 87 -7.16 0.73 -14.65
C GLN A 87 -7.21 -0.68 -15.26
N VAL A 88 -8.32 -1.40 -15.08
CA VAL A 88 -8.53 -2.73 -15.66
C VAL A 88 -8.52 -2.65 -17.19
N HIS A 89 -9.21 -1.67 -17.76
CA HIS A 89 -9.19 -1.41 -19.20
C HIS A 89 -7.77 -1.17 -19.71
N THR A 90 -7.01 -0.28 -19.05
CA THR A 90 -5.61 -0.01 -19.40
C THR A 90 -4.75 -1.26 -19.37
N ILE A 91 -4.89 -2.09 -18.32
CA ILE A 91 -4.14 -3.34 -18.20
C ILE A 91 -4.49 -4.29 -19.35
N ASN A 92 -5.77 -4.49 -19.64
CA ASN A 92 -6.21 -5.38 -20.72
C ASN A 92 -5.72 -4.90 -22.09
N THR A 93 -5.85 -3.60 -22.39
CA THR A 93 -5.34 -3.01 -23.64
C THR A 93 -3.84 -3.24 -23.81
N LEU A 94 -3.05 -3.12 -22.73
CA LEU A 94 -1.61 -3.38 -22.78
C LEU A 94 -1.29 -4.87 -22.96
N LEU A 95 -2.02 -5.77 -22.28
CA LEU A 95 -1.84 -7.22 -22.42
C LEU A 95 -2.23 -7.71 -23.82
N ASP A 96 -3.28 -7.15 -24.41
CA ASP A 96 -3.70 -7.42 -25.78
C ASP A 96 -2.68 -6.92 -26.80
N TYR A 97 -2.15 -5.71 -26.61
CA TYR A 97 -1.06 -5.19 -27.44
C TYR A 97 0.19 -6.10 -27.38
N LEU A 98 0.53 -6.60 -26.19
CA LEU A 98 1.64 -7.53 -25.99
C LEU A 98 1.36 -8.93 -26.57
N ARG A 99 0.12 -9.24 -26.94
CA ARG A 99 -0.31 -10.55 -27.49
C ARG A 99 0.05 -11.72 -26.58
N TRP A 100 -0.03 -11.53 -25.27
CA TRP A 100 0.16 -12.63 -24.33
C TRP A 100 -1.06 -13.56 -24.36
N SER A 101 -0.84 -14.87 -24.22
CA SER A 101 -1.94 -15.82 -24.06
C SER A 101 -2.57 -15.71 -22.68
N ASP A 102 -3.85 -16.07 -22.52
CA ASP A 102 -4.55 -15.96 -21.23
C ASP A 102 -3.82 -16.68 -20.08
N PRO A 103 -3.30 -17.92 -20.26
CA PRO A 103 -2.50 -18.57 -19.21
C PRO A 103 -1.22 -17.81 -18.86
N ALA A 104 -0.59 -17.14 -19.82
CA ALA A 104 0.61 -16.34 -19.55
C ALA A 104 0.27 -15.05 -18.79
N ARG A 105 -0.87 -14.42 -19.12
CA ARG A 105 -1.39 -13.24 -18.41
C ARG A 105 -1.69 -13.58 -16.96
N GLU A 106 -2.46 -14.64 -16.72
CA GLU A 106 -2.85 -15.09 -15.37
C GLU A 106 -1.63 -15.45 -14.53
N ASN A 107 -0.74 -16.29 -15.06
CA ASN A 107 0.48 -16.68 -14.35
C ASN A 107 1.35 -15.47 -13.98
N PHE A 108 1.48 -14.49 -14.87
CA PHE A 108 2.26 -13.29 -14.59
C PHE A 108 1.68 -12.47 -13.43
N ILE A 109 0.35 -12.29 -13.42
CA ILE A 109 -0.35 -11.55 -12.35
C ILE A 109 -0.31 -12.34 -11.04
N GLU A 110 -0.50 -13.65 -11.09
CA GLU A 110 -0.50 -14.53 -9.91
C GLU A 110 0.87 -14.57 -9.25
N GLN A 111 1.94 -14.77 -10.02
CA GLN A 111 3.29 -14.80 -9.48
C GLN A 111 3.67 -13.50 -8.77
N ARG A 112 3.25 -12.36 -9.35
CA ARG A 112 3.70 -11.03 -8.91
C ARG A 112 2.82 -10.40 -7.84
N PHE A 113 1.52 -10.63 -7.89
CA PHE A 113 0.54 -9.98 -7.01
C PHE A 113 -0.33 -10.98 -6.22
N LYS A 114 -0.18 -12.30 -6.44
CA LYS A 114 -0.98 -13.36 -5.80
C LYS A 114 -2.49 -13.20 -6.07
N ARG A 115 -2.82 -12.71 -7.26
CA ARG A 115 -4.18 -12.51 -7.78
C ARG A 115 -4.32 -13.17 -9.15
N LYS A 116 -5.52 -13.63 -9.50
CA LYS A 116 -5.77 -14.33 -10.77
C LYS A 116 -6.14 -13.40 -11.92
N SER A 117 -6.69 -12.22 -11.63
CA SER A 117 -7.14 -11.29 -12.66
C SER A 117 -6.80 -9.83 -12.32
N PRO A 118 -6.76 -8.94 -13.34
CA PRO A 118 -6.57 -7.50 -13.15
C PRO A 118 -7.65 -6.85 -12.25
N SER A 119 -8.88 -7.35 -12.31
CA SER A 119 -10.00 -6.84 -11.50
C SER A 119 -9.87 -7.15 -10.00
N MET A 120 -9.03 -8.12 -9.62
CA MET A 120 -8.77 -8.47 -8.21
C MET A 120 -7.60 -7.68 -7.60
N LEU A 121 -6.97 -6.80 -8.37
CA LEU A 121 -5.85 -5.98 -7.90
C LEU A 121 -6.38 -4.80 -7.09
N SER A 122 -5.66 -4.39 -6.05
CA SER A 122 -5.87 -3.07 -5.44
C SER A 122 -5.40 -1.97 -6.39
N PRO A 123 -5.75 -0.68 -6.20
CA PRO A 123 -5.45 0.36 -7.17
C PRO A 123 -3.94 0.63 -7.23
N LYS A 124 -3.24 0.41 -6.10
CA LYS A 124 -1.78 0.46 -6.00
C LYS A 124 -1.13 -0.68 -6.80
N GLN A 125 -1.66 -1.90 -6.69
CA GLN A 125 -1.17 -3.04 -7.45
C GLN A 125 -1.44 -2.88 -8.96
N ALA A 126 -2.63 -2.40 -9.32
CA ALA A 126 -3.01 -2.10 -10.69
C ALA A 126 -2.09 -1.03 -11.30
N HIS A 127 -1.84 0.07 -10.58
CA HIS A 127 -0.90 1.10 -11.03
C HIS A 127 0.52 0.55 -11.21
N ALA A 128 1.00 -0.27 -10.28
CA ALA A 128 2.30 -0.94 -10.42
C ALA A 128 2.36 -1.85 -11.65
N LEU A 129 1.31 -2.64 -11.90
CA LEU A 129 1.19 -3.49 -13.08
C LEU A 129 1.19 -2.67 -14.38
N ILE A 130 0.40 -1.60 -14.43
CA ILE A 130 0.35 -0.67 -15.59
C ILE A 130 1.75 -0.15 -15.91
N MET A 131 2.52 0.30 -14.91
CA MET A 131 3.88 0.79 -15.14
C MET A 131 4.82 -0.27 -15.70
N ILE A 132 4.70 -1.53 -15.25
CA ILE A 132 5.51 -2.63 -15.78
C ILE A 132 5.12 -2.93 -17.21
N LEU A 133 3.83 -3.04 -17.49
CA LEU A 133 3.33 -3.34 -18.82
C LEU A 133 3.67 -2.22 -19.80
N LEU A 134 3.57 -0.95 -19.40
CA LEU A 134 4.01 0.19 -20.20
C LEU A 134 5.50 0.11 -20.52
N ASN A 135 6.35 -0.22 -19.55
CA ASN A 135 7.79 -0.36 -19.80
C ASN A 135 8.08 -1.51 -20.79
N VAL A 136 7.41 -2.66 -20.62
CA VAL A 136 7.59 -3.82 -21.51
C VAL A 136 7.07 -3.52 -22.92
N ALA A 137 5.86 -2.98 -23.02
CA ALA A 137 5.22 -2.63 -24.29
C ALA A 137 6.00 -1.56 -25.04
N THR A 138 6.44 -0.50 -24.35
CA THR A 138 7.23 0.58 -24.96
C THR A 138 8.59 0.06 -25.40
N ALA A 139 9.27 -0.73 -24.58
CA ALA A 139 10.54 -1.33 -24.97
C ALA A 139 10.39 -2.20 -26.23
N ARG A 140 9.34 -3.02 -26.30
CA ARG A 140 9.03 -3.82 -27.49
C ARG A 140 8.77 -2.94 -28.71
N TRP A 141 7.89 -1.95 -28.58
CA TRP A 141 7.56 -1.02 -29.65
C TRP A 141 8.79 -0.29 -30.20
N VAL A 142 9.67 0.21 -29.33
CA VAL A 142 10.92 0.88 -29.75
C VAL A 142 11.84 -0.09 -30.49
N LYS A 143 11.97 -1.34 -30.04
CA LYS A 143 12.76 -2.35 -30.74
C LYS A 143 12.19 -2.66 -32.13
N GLU A 144 10.88 -2.83 -32.23
CA GLU A 144 10.20 -3.12 -33.50
C GLU A 144 10.28 -1.95 -34.47
N THR A 145 10.13 -0.71 -33.98
CA THR A 145 10.09 0.50 -34.83
C THR A 145 11.47 0.98 -35.23
N ARG A 146 12.45 0.93 -34.32
CA ARG A 146 13.80 1.48 -34.53
C ARG A 146 14.87 0.43 -34.82
N GLY A 147 14.53 -0.86 -34.78
CA GLY A 147 15.49 -1.96 -34.92
C GLY A 147 16.54 -2.01 -33.80
N ALA A 148 16.30 -1.34 -32.67
CA ALA A 148 17.28 -1.23 -31.60
C ALA A 148 17.44 -2.57 -30.86
N SER A 149 18.67 -3.04 -30.65
CA SER A 149 18.93 -4.24 -29.85
C SER A 149 18.74 -3.99 -28.34
N ARG A 150 19.02 -2.76 -27.89
CA ARG A 150 18.91 -2.32 -26.50
C ARG A 150 18.12 -1.03 -26.40
N VAL A 151 17.21 -0.96 -25.43
CA VAL A 151 16.39 0.22 -25.15
C VAL A 151 16.75 0.76 -23.77
N SER A 152 17.10 2.04 -23.68
CA SER A 152 17.43 2.70 -22.42
C SER A 152 16.15 3.04 -21.64
N ARG A 153 16.25 3.16 -20.31
CA ARG A 153 15.11 3.58 -19.47
C ARG A 153 14.65 5.01 -19.78
N LEU A 154 15.58 5.89 -20.16
CA LEU A 154 15.27 7.26 -20.55
C LEU A 154 14.40 7.26 -21.81
N LEU A 155 14.81 6.51 -22.84
CA LEU A 155 14.06 6.38 -24.08
C LEU A 155 12.68 5.76 -23.87
N ILE A 156 12.56 4.74 -22.99
CA ILE A 156 11.25 4.19 -22.61
C ILE A 156 10.36 5.29 -22.02
N ARG A 157 10.88 6.11 -21.10
CA ARG A 157 10.10 7.16 -20.45
C ARG A 157 9.61 8.22 -21.45
N GLU A 158 10.45 8.58 -22.41
CA GLU A 158 10.12 9.55 -23.48
C GLU A 158 9.06 9.01 -24.45
N GLU A 159 9.02 7.69 -24.64
CA GLU A 159 8.13 7.05 -25.63
C GLU A 159 6.82 6.53 -25.06
N ILE A 160 6.70 6.39 -23.74
CA ILE A 160 5.44 6.01 -23.08
C ILE A 160 4.25 6.90 -23.51
N PRO A 161 4.36 8.24 -23.58
CA PRO A 161 3.25 9.09 -24.04
C PRO A 161 2.78 8.75 -25.46
N HIS A 162 3.70 8.49 -26.40
CA HIS A 162 3.36 8.12 -27.77
C HIS A 162 2.65 6.77 -27.81
N LEU A 163 3.15 5.78 -27.07
CA LEU A 163 2.51 4.47 -26.98
C LEU A 163 1.09 4.58 -26.41
N LYS A 164 0.89 5.36 -25.34
CA LYS A 164 -0.43 5.57 -24.75
C LYS A 164 -1.41 6.23 -25.71
N ALA A 165 -0.97 7.23 -26.47
CA ALA A 165 -1.78 7.88 -27.49
C ALA A 165 -2.17 6.90 -28.61
N MET A 166 -1.22 6.09 -29.09
CA MET A 166 -1.47 5.06 -30.09
C MET A 166 -2.48 4.00 -29.61
N LEU A 167 -2.40 3.60 -28.34
CA LEU A 167 -3.31 2.63 -27.73
C LEU A 167 -4.62 3.23 -27.21
N GLY A 168 -4.82 4.54 -27.33
CA GLY A 168 -6.02 5.22 -26.86
C GLY A 168 -6.22 5.25 -25.34
N ILE A 169 -5.17 5.01 -24.54
CA ILE A 169 -5.24 4.90 -23.07
C ILE A 169 -5.52 6.26 -22.40
N ASP A 170 -5.01 7.36 -22.97
CA ASP A 170 -5.17 8.71 -22.42
C ASP A 170 -6.34 9.49 -23.06
N ARG A 171 -7.33 8.81 -23.69
CA ARG A 171 -8.55 9.49 -24.12
C ARG A 171 -9.27 10.03 -22.88
N LYS A 172 -9.07 11.32 -22.60
CA LYS A 172 -10.02 12.09 -21.78
C LYS A 172 -11.38 11.83 -22.38
N GLU A 173 -12.27 11.20 -21.62
CA GLU A 173 -13.68 11.21 -21.94
C GLU A 173 -14.02 12.68 -22.19
N ALA A 174 -14.37 13.01 -23.44
CA ALA A 174 -14.97 14.28 -23.75
C ALA A 174 -16.25 14.29 -22.92
N SER A 175 -16.23 15.05 -21.82
CA SER A 175 -17.42 15.35 -21.04
C SER A 175 -18.36 16.11 -21.97
N GLU A 176 -19.33 15.39 -22.55
CA GLU A 176 -20.56 15.93 -23.11
C GLU A 176 -21.52 16.32 -21.97
#